data_AF-A0A7V0WX42-F1
#
_entry.id   AF-A0A7V0WX42-F1
#
_cell.length_a   1.000
_cell.length_b   1.000
_cell.length_c   1.000
_cell.angle_alpha   90.00
_cell.angle_beta   90.00
_cell.angle_gamma   90.00
#
_symmetry.space_group_name_H-M   'P 1'
#
loop_
_entity.id
_entity.type
_entity.pdbx_description
1 polymer ?
#
loop_
_entity_poly.entity_id
_entity_poly.type
_entity_poly.pdbx_seq_one_letter_code
_entity_poly.pdbx_strand_id
1 'polypeptide(L)'
;MFSRSIYFFLYRNRRIIITWTIIILAIVLGIVFHIDKEIIAVAVVIFGIIANAFAGLAGVIAMVPFVGPLLVKVFSLPIFWLFNALGYLVSVIAIKKGYGRDVVSYRMVTVIFLIGFAVGFIAAKLI
;
A
#
# COMPACT_ATOMS: atom_id res chain seq x y z
N MET A 1 -18.96 -36.81 1.70
CA MET A 1 -17.96 -36.57 0.64
C MET A 1 -17.91 -35.13 0.13
N PHE A 2 -19.00 -34.34 0.20
CA PHE A 2 -19.05 -32.94 -0.27
C PHE A 2 -18.33 -31.89 0.62
N SER A 3 -18.34 -32.06 1.95
CA SER A 3 -17.80 -31.04 2.88
C SER A 3 -16.29 -30.77 2.74
N ARG A 4 -15.45 -31.81 2.58
CA ARG A 4 -13.99 -31.64 2.40
C ARG A 4 -13.62 -30.85 1.13
N SER A 5 -14.45 -30.92 0.08
CA SER A 5 -14.22 -30.20 -1.18
C SER A 5 -14.47 -28.68 -1.01
N ILE A 6 -15.51 -28.31 -0.25
CA ILE A 6 -15.86 -26.92 0.02
C ILE A 6 -14.79 -26.22 0.87
N TYR A 7 -14.30 -26.87 1.93
CA TYR A 7 -13.22 -26.31 2.77
C TYR A 7 -11.92 -26.10 1.96
N PHE A 8 -11.59 -27.03 1.07
CA PHE A 8 -10.42 -26.91 0.20
C PHE A 8 -10.56 -25.75 -0.79
N PHE A 9 -11.75 -25.56 -1.38
CA PHE A 9 -12.06 -24.45 -2.26
C PHE A 9 -11.97 -23.08 -1.54
N LEU A 10 -12.56 -22.98 -0.34
CA LEU A 10 -12.50 -21.79 0.51
C LEU A 10 -11.06 -21.40 0.85
N TYR A 11 -10.23 -22.37 1.23
CA TYR A 11 -8.83 -22.10 1.57
C TYR A 11 -8.00 -21.68 0.35
N ARG A 12 -8.20 -22.35 -0.79
CA ARG A 12 -7.48 -22.06 -2.04
C ARG A 12 -7.81 -20.68 -2.59
N ASN A 13 -9.09 -20.27 -2.53
CA ASN A 13 -9.58 -19.03 -3.11
C ASN A 13 -9.82 -17.91 -2.09
N ARG A 14 -9.21 -18.00 -0.90
CA ARG A 14 -9.44 -17.06 0.21
C ARG A 14 -9.32 -15.59 -0.20
N ARG A 15 -8.36 -15.24 -1.07
CA ARG A 15 -8.14 -13.85 -1.51
C ARG A 15 -9.35 -13.33 -2.29
N ILE A 16 -9.86 -14.13 -3.22
CA ILE A 16 -11.03 -13.78 -4.03
C ILE A 16 -12.24 -13.62 -3.11
N ILE A 17 -12.46 -14.58 -2.22
CA ILE A 17 -13.60 -14.58 -1.30
C ILE A 17 -13.56 -13.36 -0.36
N ILE A 18 -12.40 -13.01 0.19
CA ILE A 18 -12.24 -11.82 1.04
C ILE A 18 -12.57 -10.55 0.25
N THR A 19 -12.04 -10.40 -0.97
CA THR A 19 -12.29 -9.21 -1.80
C THR A 19 -13.77 -9.03 -2.10
N TRP A 20 -14.47 -10.09 -2.53
CA TRP A 20 -15.92 -10.02 -2.78
C TRP A 20 -16.71 -9.73 -1.51
N THR A 21 -16.32 -10.30 -0.38
CA THR A 21 -16.96 -10.02 0.91
C THR A 21 -16.82 -8.54 1.28
N ILE A 22 -15.65 -7.94 1.08
CA ILE A 22 -15.42 -6.51 1.34
C ILE A 22 -16.28 -5.63 0.42
N ILE A 23 -16.36 -5.94 -0.88
CA ILE A 23 -17.16 -5.18 -1.84
C ILE A 23 -18.64 -5.23 -1.46
N ILE A 24 -19.17 -6.42 -1.16
CA ILE A 24 -20.56 -6.60 -0.74
C ILE A 24 -20.82 -5.82 0.56
N LEU A 25 -19.91 -5.93 1.54
CA LEU A 25 -20.02 -5.21 2.81
C LEU A 25 -20.04 -3.68 2.60
N ALA A 26 -19.18 -3.15 1.73
CA ALA A 26 -19.16 -1.72 1.40
C ALA A 26 -20.47 -1.24 0.76
N ILE A 27 -21.05 -2.03 -0.15
CA ILE A 27 -22.35 -1.74 -0.78
C ILE A 27 -23.47 -1.76 0.27
N VAL A 28 -23.50 -2.79 1.12
CA VAL A 28 -24.50 -2.92 2.19
C VAL A 28 -24.39 -1.76 3.17
N LEU A 29 -23.18 -1.38 3.60
CA LEU A 29 -22.97 -0.22 4.46
C LEU A 29 -23.47 1.06 3.78
N GLY A 30 -23.19 1.26 2.50
CA GLY A 30 -23.69 2.42 1.76
C GLY A 30 -25.22 2.51 1.76
N ILE A 31 -25.89 1.37 1.60
CA ILE A 31 -27.37 1.30 1.66
C ILE A 31 -27.87 1.58 3.09
N VAL A 32 -27.24 1.01 4.11
CA VAL A 32 -27.61 1.20 5.52
C VAL A 32 -27.42 2.64 5.98
N PHE A 33 -26.39 3.33 5.48
CA PHE A 33 -26.16 4.75 5.71
C PHE A 33 -27.00 5.67 4.81
N HIS A 34 -27.96 5.12 4.06
CA HIS A 34 -28.84 5.87 3.17
C HIS A 34 -28.10 6.69 2.10
N ILE A 35 -26.95 6.21 1.62
CA ILE A 35 -26.26 6.80 0.47
C ILE A 35 -27.09 6.54 -0.78
N ASP A 36 -27.24 7.56 -1.64
CA ASP A 36 -27.98 7.42 -2.90
C ASP A 36 -27.42 6.28 -3.76
N LYS A 37 -28.32 5.44 -4.26
CA LYS A 37 -27.98 4.24 -5.04
C LYS A 37 -27.16 4.57 -6.29
N GLU A 38 -27.42 5.73 -6.88
CA GLU A 38 -26.67 6.27 -8.02
C GLU A 38 -25.21 6.55 -7.66
N ILE A 39 -24.96 7.15 -6.49
CA ILE A 39 -23.61 7.41 -5.98
C ILE A 39 -22.88 6.10 -5.72
N ILE A 40 -23.55 5.12 -5.10
CA ILE A 40 -22.99 3.78 -4.86
C ILE A 40 -22.63 3.11 -6.20
N ALA A 41 -23.52 3.16 -7.18
CA ALA A 41 -23.29 2.56 -8.50
C ALA A 41 -22.10 3.21 -9.22
N VAL A 42 -22.04 4.54 -9.24
CA VAL A 42 -20.91 5.28 -9.83
C VAL A 42 -19.60 4.94 -9.11
N ALA A 43 -19.60 4.91 -7.77
CA ALA A 43 -18.41 4.56 -6.99
C ALA A 43 -17.92 3.12 -7.27
N VAL A 44 -18.84 2.15 -7.36
CA VAL A 44 -18.49 0.75 -7.69
C VAL A 44 -17.93 0.65 -9.11
N VAL A 45 -18.51 1.37 -10.08
CA VAL A 45 -18.01 1.40 -11.46
C VAL A 45 -16.62 2.03 -11.52
N ILE A 46 -16.41 3.18 -10.88
CA ILE A 46 -15.10 3.85 -10.79
C ILE A 46 -14.08 2.91 -10.16
N PHE A 47 -14.43 2.28 -9.04
CA PHE A 47 -13.56 1.30 -8.36
C PHE A 47 -13.19 0.13 -9.29
N GLY A 48 -14.17 -0.41 -10.03
CA GLY A 48 -13.94 -1.49 -10.99
C GLY A 48 -13.05 -1.09 -12.16
N ILE A 49 -13.20 0.12 -12.70
CA ILE A 49 -12.34 0.66 -13.77
C ILE A 49 -10.91 0.83 -13.24
N ILE A 50 -10.74 1.41 -12.06
CA ILE A 50 -9.43 1.60 -11.43
C ILE A 50 -8.77 0.24 -11.17
N ALA A 51 -9.50 -0.73 -10.60
CA ALA A 51 -8.98 -2.07 -10.33
C ALA A 51 -8.52 -2.78 -11.62
N ASN A 52 -9.29 -2.68 -12.71
CA ASN A 52 -8.90 -3.21 -14.01
C ASN A 52 -7.65 -2.51 -14.58
N ALA A 53 -7.54 -1.19 -14.44
CA ALA A 53 -6.36 -0.45 -14.85
C ALA A 53 -5.10 -0.94 -14.09
N PHE A 54 -5.20 -1.16 -12.78
CA PHE A 54 -4.11 -1.74 -11.99
C PHE A 54 -3.78 -3.19 -12.38
N ALA A 55 -4.78 -4.01 -12.68
CA ALA A 55 -4.56 -5.37 -13.19
C ALA A 55 -3.84 -5.36 -14.55
N GLY A 56 -4.21 -4.44 -15.44
CA GLY A 56 -3.53 -4.22 -16.72
C GLY A 56 -2.07 -3.76 -16.53
N LEU A 57 -1.83 -2.81 -15.61
CA LEU A 57 -0.48 -2.40 -15.24
C LEU A 57 0.34 -3.57 -14.68
N ALA A 58 -0.23 -4.38 -13.78
CA ALA A 58 0.42 -5.57 -13.25
C ALA A 58 0.76 -6.59 -14.36
N GLY A 59 -0.13 -6.74 -15.35
CA GLY A 59 0.12 -7.55 -16.54
C GLY A 59 1.30 -7.05 -17.37
N VAL A 60 1.37 -5.74 -17.64
CA VAL A 60 2.50 -5.12 -18.34
C VAL A 60 3.81 -5.27 -17.56
N ILE A 61 3.75 -5.09 -16.23
CA ILE A 61 4.87 -5.30 -15.30
C ILE A 61 5.38 -6.75 -15.37
N ALA A 62 4.47 -7.72 -15.43
CA ALA A 62 4.81 -9.14 -15.46
C ALA A 62 5.35 -9.60 -16.82
N MET A 63 4.92 -8.99 -17.92
CA MET A 63 5.35 -9.36 -19.28
C MET A 63 6.75 -8.86 -19.62
N VAL A 64 7.16 -7.70 -19.09
CA VAL A 64 8.44 -7.08 -19.45
C VAL A 64 9.30 -6.89 -18.20
N PRO A 65 10.35 -7.71 -18.00
CA PRO A 65 11.16 -7.71 -16.77
C PRO A 65 11.87 -6.37 -16.49
N PHE A 66 11.96 -5.48 -17.48
CA PHE A 66 12.52 -4.14 -17.33
C PHE A 66 11.47 -3.07 -16.98
N VAL A 67 10.23 -3.21 -17.48
CA VAL A 67 9.14 -2.25 -17.24
C VAL A 67 8.64 -2.34 -15.81
N GLY A 68 8.64 -3.54 -15.22
CA GLY A 68 8.31 -3.74 -13.81
C GLY A 68 9.12 -2.83 -12.86
N PRO A 69 10.45 -2.95 -12.82
CA PRO A 69 11.30 -2.09 -12.00
C PRO A 69 11.16 -0.60 -12.32
N LEU A 70 10.97 -0.22 -13.58
CA LEU A 70 10.76 1.17 -13.98
C LEU A 70 9.45 1.74 -13.43
N LEU A 71 8.34 1.03 -13.58
CA LEU A 71 7.04 1.48 -13.07
C LEU A 71 7.05 1.58 -11.55
N VAL A 72 7.64 0.59 -10.86
CA VAL A 72 7.81 0.67 -9.40
C VAL A 72 8.60 1.91 -9.02
N LYS A 73 9.70 2.25 -9.71
CA LYS A 73 10.44 3.50 -9.45
C LYS A 73 9.56 4.74 -9.69
N VAL A 74 8.88 4.81 -10.82
CA VAL A 74 8.04 5.97 -11.19
C VAL A 74 6.91 6.20 -10.20
N PHE A 75 6.24 5.15 -9.72
CA PHE A 75 5.16 5.27 -8.75
C PHE A 75 5.65 5.43 -7.31
N SER A 76 6.77 4.80 -6.93
CA SER A 76 7.32 4.91 -5.58
C SER A 76 7.93 6.28 -5.31
N LEU A 77 8.49 6.94 -6.33
CA LEU A 77 9.12 8.26 -6.22
C LEU A 77 8.15 9.31 -5.63
N PRO A 78 6.98 9.63 -6.24
CA PRO A 78 6.04 10.60 -5.68
C PRO A 78 5.63 10.30 -4.24
N ILE A 79 5.40 9.02 -3.92
CA ILE A 79 5.02 8.58 -2.58
C ILE A 79 6.15 8.88 -1.59
N PHE A 80 7.41 8.57 -1.96
CA PHE A 80 8.59 8.90 -1.15
C PHE A 80 8.69 10.40 -0.87
N TRP A 81 8.52 11.23 -1.89
CA TRP A 81 8.55 12.68 -1.76
C TRP A 81 7.43 13.19 -0.84
N LEU A 82 6.22 12.65 -0.96
CA LEU A 82 5.09 13.01 -0.08
C LEU A 82 5.37 12.67 1.38
N PHE A 83 5.81 11.45 1.69
CA PHE A 83 6.13 11.05 3.06
C PHE A 83 7.30 11.87 3.63
N ASN A 84 8.29 12.18 2.80
CA ASN A 84 9.44 12.98 3.23
C ASN A 84 9.03 14.43 3.54
N ALA A 85 8.20 15.04 2.69
CA ALA A 85 7.61 16.36 2.93
C ALA A 85 6.76 16.38 4.21
N LEU A 86 5.91 15.38 4.42
CA LEU A 86 5.13 15.22 5.65
C LEU A 86 6.03 15.10 6.87
N GLY A 87 7.10 14.29 6.79
CA GLY A 87 8.08 14.14 7.86
C GLY A 87 8.74 15.47 8.24
N TYR A 88 9.06 16.33 7.26
CA TYR A 88 9.58 17.66 7.52
C TYR A 88 8.53 18.60 8.12
N LEU A 89 7.30 18.62 7.60
CA LEU A 89 6.23 19.44 8.14
C LEU A 89 5.97 19.12 9.61
N VAL A 90 5.83 17.82 9.93
CA VAL A 90 5.64 17.36 11.31
C VAL A 90 6.85 17.72 12.18
N SER A 91 8.08 17.58 11.65
CA SER A 91 9.30 17.97 12.37
C SER A 91 9.32 19.46 12.71
N VAL A 92 8.95 20.34 11.77
CA VAL A 92 8.90 21.79 12.01
C VAL A 92 7.87 22.13 13.09
N ILE A 93 6.68 21.51 13.02
CA ILE A 93 5.63 21.70 14.02
C ILE A 93 6.10 21.22 15.41
N ALA A 94 6.74 20.06 15.48
CA ALA A 94 7.26 19.49 16.72
C ALA A 94 8.37 20.35 17.34
N ILE A 95 9.29 20.87 16.53
CA ILE A 95 10.34 21.80 16.98
C ILE A 95 9.72 23.08 17.55
N LYS A 96 8.72 23.66 16.86
CA LYS A 96 8.00 24.84 17.36
C LYS A 96 7.28 24.60 18.69
N LYS A 97 6.89 23.35 18.98
CA LYS A 97 6.27 22.92 20.25
C LYS A 97 7.28 22.57 21.35
N GLY A 98 8.59 22.71 21.10
CA GLY A 98 9.65 22.42 22.09
C GLY A 98 10.21 21.00 22.04
N TYR A 99 9.69 20.11 21.18
CA TYR A 99 10.15 18.72 21.04
C TYR A 99 11.38 18.57 20.13
N GLY A 100 12.22 19.61 20.04
CA GLY A 100 13.38 19.62 19.15
C GLY A 100 14.38 18.50 19.46
N ARG A 101 14.60 18.19 20.75
CA ARG A 101 15.48 17.09 21.18
C ARG A 101 14.96 15.73 20.71
N ASP A 102 13.65 15.52 20.76
CA ASP A 102 13.02 14.27 20.33
C ASP A 102 13.14 14.12 18.81
N VAL A 103 12.83 15.17 18.05
CA VAL A 103 12.97 15.18 16.58
C VAL A 103 14.41 14.84 16.16
N VAL A 104 15.39 15.43 16.83
CA VAL A 104 16.81 15.14 16.56
C VAL A 104 17.15 13.69 16.94
N SER A 105 16.69 13.20 18.10
CA SER A 105 16.93 11.82 18.53
C SER A 105 16.37 10.81 17.52
N TYR A 106 15.13 10.99 17.06
CA TYR A 106 14.53 10.15 16.02
C TYR A 106 15.33 10.17 14.70
N ARG A 107 15.81 11.35 14.29
CA ARG A 107 16.65 11.48 13.10
C ARG A 107 18.00 10.78 13.28
N MET A 108 18.62 10.90 14.44
CA MET A 108 19.88 10.19 14.75
C MET A 108 19.69 8.67 14.69
N VAL A 109 18.63 8.12 15.29
CA VAL A 109 18.32 6.69 15.22
C VAL A 109 18.16 6.23 13.77
N THR A 110 17.45 7.01 12.95
CA THR A 110 17.27 6.70 11.53
C THR A 110 18.61 6.71 10.78
N VAL A 111 19.46 7.71 11.01
CA VAL A 111 20.79 7.80 10.38
C VAL A 111 21.69 6.64 10.79
N ILE A 112 21.74 6.33 12.09
CA ILE A 112 22.53 5.20 12.63
C ILE A 112 22.05 3.88 11.99
N PHE A 113 20.74 3.66 11.92
CA PHE A 113 20.17 2.48 11.28
C PHE A 113 20.56 2.39 9.80
N LEU A 114 20.45 3.49 9.04
CA LEU A 114 20.79 3.51 7.62
C LEU A 114 22.28 3.25 7.38
N ILE A 115 23.16 3.82 8.20
CA ILE A 115 24.60 3.57 8.14
C ILE A 115 24.89 2.10 8.47
N GLY A 116 24.33 1.58 9.57
CA GLY A 116 24.50 0.19 9.98
C GLY A 116 24.01 -0.79 8.91
N PHE A 117 22.86 -0.52 8.32
CA PHE A 117 22.32 -1.31 7.20
C PHE A 117 23.24 -1.26 5.98
N ALA A 118 23.71 -0.08 5.59
CA ALA A 118 24.61 0.07 4.44
C ALA A 118 25.93 -0.68 4.65
N VAL A 119 26.55 -0.52 5.82
CA VAL A 119 27.80 -1.24 6.18
C VAL A 119 27.57 -2.74 6.23
N GLY A 120 26.49 -3.20 6.88
CA GLY A 120 26.14 -4.61 6.96
C GLY A 120 25.88 -5.23 5.59
N PHE A 121 25.19 -4.51 4.70
CA PHE A 121 24.96 -4.95 3.33
C PHE A 121 26.25 -5.08 2.53
N ILE A 122 27.17 -4.11 2.65
CA ILE A 122 28.48 -4.17 1.99
C ILE A 122 29.29 -5.36 2.53
N ALA A 123 29.38 -5.51 3.85
CA ALA A 123 30.11 -6.60 4.48
C ALA A 123 29.56 -7.97 4.07
N ALA A 124 28.23 -8.14 4.08
CA ALA A 124 27.57 -9.38 3.67
C ALA A 124 27.78 -9.74 2.19
N LYS A 125 28.10 -8.76 1.33
CA LYS A 125 28.39 -8.99 -0.09
C LYS A 125 29.87 -9.33 -0.34
N LEU A 126 30.76 -8.99 0.58
CA LEU A 126 32.20 -9.25 0.49
C LEU A 126 32.58 -10.63 1.05
N ILE A 127 31.74 -11.20 1.91
CA ILE A 127 31.81 -12.57 2.41
C ILE A 127 31.06 -13.49 1.44
#